data_AF-A0A8T2Q6I0-F1
#
_entry.id   AF-A0A8T2Q6I0-F1
#
_cell.length_a   1.000
_cell.length_b   1.000
_cell.length_c   1.000
_cell.angle_alpha   90.00
_cell.angle_beta   90.00
_cell.angle_gamma   90.00
#
_symmetry.space_group_name_H-M   'P 1'
#
loop_
_entity.id
_entity.type
_entity.pdbx_description
1 polymer ?
#
loop_
_entity_poly.entity_id
_entity_poly.type
_entity_poly.pdbx_seq_one_letter_code
_entity_poly.pdbx_strand_id
1 'polypeptide(L)'
;MGGEQQYALKSGAGGCDGEPPSPRDSLVEAAIKVLSTGDPWLKAEYGDIAARLWKDGLISRPFPSDSNPRPPSRPARSTLIQLVTPQNMPKLGKGGSLQSRQALLHSLVHIESWAIDLSWFYFIVIILFFHTRTYQSTLV
;
A
#
# COMPACT_ATOMS: atom_id res chain seq x y z
N MET A 1 30.28 27.79 -5.31
CA MET A 1 28.90 28.31 -5.21
C MET A 1 27.99 27.10 -5.07
N GLY A 2 27.76 26.69 -3.81
CA GLY A 2 27.04 25.48 -3.46
C GLY A 2 25.54 25.69 -3.60
N GLY A 3 24.89 24.78 -4.31
CA GLY A 3 23.44 24.70 -4.40
C GLY A 3 22.90 23.94 -3.19
N GLU A 4 22.32 24.66 -2.24
CA GLU A 4 21.31 24.10 -1.35
C GLU A 4 19.96 24.15 -2.08
N GLN A 5 19.64 23.10 -2.82
CA GLN A 5 18.24 22.82 -3.12
C GLN A 5 17.64 22.22 -1.87
N GLN A 6 17.07 23.08 -1.03
CA GLN A 6 16.16 22.69 0.04
C GLN A 6 15.00 21.90 -0.58
N TYR A 7 15.06 20.58 -0.45
CA TYR A 7 13.89 19.71 -0.59
C TYR A 7 13.01 19.95 0.65
N ALA A 8 12.37 21.13 0.67
CA ALA A 8 11.27 21.38 1.54
C ALA A 8 10.20 20.35 1.18
N LEU A 9 9.99 19.37 2.06
CA LEU A 9 8.77 18.58 2.14
C LEU A 9 7.62 19.59 2.31
N LYS A 10 7.12 20.10 1.17
CA LYS A 10 5.83 20.77 1.13
C LYS A 10 4.82 19.68 1.40
N SER A 11 4.41 19.59 2.66
CA SER A 11 3.16 18.96 3.09
C SER A 11 2.04 19.61 2.27
N GLY A 12 1.73 19.00 1.12
CA GLY A 12 0.67 19.44 0.24
C GLY A 12 -0.66 19.12 0.91
N ALA A 13 -1.32 20.14 1.44
CA ALA A 13 -2.72 20.05 1.82
C ALA A 13 -3.57 19.76 0.56
N GLY A 14 -4.30 18.64 0.58
CA GLY A 14 -5.35 18.34 -0.40
C GLY A 14 -5.38 16.90 -0.91
N GLY A 15 -5.70 15.94 -0.04
CA GLY A 15 -5.94 14.54 -0.41
C GLY A 15 -6.50 13.77 0.77
N CYS A 16 -7.50 12.93 0.54
CA CYS A 16 -8.22 12.11 1.51
C CYS A 16 -7.36 10.96 2.08
N ASP A 17 -6.22 11.26 2.68
CA ASP A 17 -5.31 10.26 3.24
C ASP A 17 -5.80 9.89 4.66
N GLY A 18 -6.32 8.67 4.78
CA GLY A 18 -6.94 8.17 6.01
C GLY A 18 -6.00 8.11 7.21
N GLU A 19 -6.57 7.95 8.41
CA GLU A 19 -5.83 7.78 9.65
C GLU A 19 -4.87 6.57 9.58
N PRO A 20 -3.66 6.65 10.17
CA PRO A 20 -2.74 5.52 10.21
C PRO A 20 -3.35 4.26 10.88
N PRO A 21 -2.80 3.07 10.59
CA PRO A 21 -3.13 1.87 11.34
C PRO A 21 -2.82 2.02 12.83
N SER A 22 -3.72 1.51 13.66
CA SER A 22 -3.67 1.62 15.11
C SER A 22 -3.90 0.25 15.77
N PRO A 23 -3.52 0.05 17.04
CA PRO A 23 -3.78 -1.20 17.76
C PRO A 23 -5.28 -1.55 17.91
N ARG A 24 -6.17 -0.57 17.74
CA ARG A 24 -7.63 -0.79 17.87
C ARG A 24 -8.23 -1.42 16.61
N ASP A 25 -7.56 -1.25 15.48
CA ASP A 25 -7.97 -1.82 14.22
C ASP A 25 -7.83 -3.34 14.24
N SER A 26 -8.73 -4.03 13.55
CA SER A 26 -8.43 -5.37 13.06
C SER A 26 -7.39 -5.31 11.94
N LEU A 27 -6.78 -6.45 11.67
CA LEU A 27 -5.77 -6.54 10.62
C LEU A 27 -6.33 -6.26 9.22
N VAL A 28 -7.58 -6.63 8.97
CA VAL A 28 -8.29 -6.26 7.72
C VAL A 28 -8.53 -4.75 7.64
N GLU A 29 -8.92 -4.09 8.73
CA GLU A 29 -9.10 -2.62 8.74
C GLU A 29 -7.77 -1.89 8.51
N ALA A 30 -6.69 -2.34 9.16
CA ALA A 30 -5.34 -1.83 8.92
C ALA A 30 -4.92 -2.01 7.44
N ALA A 31 -5.16 -3.18 6.85
CA ALA A 31 -4.87 -3.44 5.45
C ALA A 31 -5.70 -2.55 4.50
N ILE A 32 -6.97 -2.29 4.82
CA ILE A 32 -7.84 -1.39 4.04
C ILE A 32 -7.33 0.05 4.11
N LYS A 33 -6.85 0.52 5.27
CA LYS A 33 -6.21 1.84 5.42
C LYS A 33 -4.99 1.96 4.48
N VAL A 34 -4.12 0.94 4.45
CA VAL A 34 -2.96 0.91 3.55
C VAL A 34 -3.40 0.93 2.07
N LEU A 35 -4.33 0.07 1.68
CA LEU A 35 -4.80 -0.02 0.29
C LEU A 35 -5.52 1.25 -0.18
N SER A 36 -6.18 1.96 0.73
CA SER A 36 -6.88 3.22 0.47
C SER A 36 -5.94 4.43 0.39
N THR A 37 -4.68 4.30 0.78
CA THR A 37 -3.71 5.41 0.78
C THR A 37 -3.15 5.63 -0.63
N GLY A 38 -3.28 6.86 -1.17
CA GLY A 38 -2.84 7.18 -2.52
C GLY A 38 -1.35 7.52 -2.61
N ASP A 39 -0.83 8.22 -1.60
CA ASP A 39 0.57 8.62 -1.51
C ASP A 39 1.49 7.40 -1.28
N PRO A 40 2.55 7.21 -2.10
CA PRO A 40 3.40 6.03 -2.00
C PRO A 40 4.26 6.00 -0.73
N TRP A 41 4.62 7.16 -0.16
CA TRP A 41 5.42 7.22 1.06
C TRP A 41 4.55 6.87 2.27
N LEU A 42 3.39 7.51 2.40
CA LEU A 42 2.43 7.21 3.46
C LEU A 42 1.95 5.76 3.37
N LYS A 43 1.73 5.23 2.15
CA LYS A 43 1.36 3.82 1.96
C LYS A 43 2.44 2.87 2.49
N ALA A 44 3.71 3.13 2.20
CA ALA A 44 4.81 2.32 2.71
C ALA A 44 4.92 2.42 4.24
N GLU A 45 4.80 3.64 4.78
CA GLU A 45 4.81 3.90 6.23
C GLU A 45 3.66 3.17 6.94
N TYR A 46 2.44 3.30 6.44
CA TYR A 46 1.26 2.63 7.01
C TYR A 46 1.39 1.10 6.92
N GLY A 47 1.96 0.60 5.83
CA GLY A 47 2.29 -0.82 5.70
C GLY A 47 3.26 -1.28 6.79
N ASP A 48 4.35 -0.56 7.01
CA ASP A 48 5.33 -0.89 8.06
C ASP A 48 4.69 -0.80 9.47
N ILE A 49 3.91 0.24 9.75
CA ILE A 49 3.19 0.38 11.01
C ILE A 49 2.25 -0.82 11.23
N ALA A 50 1.39 -1.15 10.26
CA ALA A 50 0.46 -2.28 10.37
C ALA A 50 1.20 -3.61 10.59
N ALA A 51 2.29 -3.84 9.84
CA ALA A 51 3.10 -5.06 9.96
C ALA A 51 3.76 -5.17 11.35
N ARG A 52 4.30 -4.06 11.88
CA ARG A 52 4.88 -4.02 13.23
C ARG A 52 3.83 -4.26 14.30
N LEU A 53 2.71 -3.54 14.26
CA LEU A 53 1.61 -3.70 15.21
C LEU A 53 1.08 -5.14 15.24
N TRP A 54 1.00 -5.80 14.08
CA TRP A 54 0.63 -7.21 14.00
C TRP A 54 1.71 -8.14 14.58
N LYS A 55 2.97 -7.96 14.16
CA LYS A 55 4.09 -8.80 14.62
C LYS A 55 4.29 -8.72 16.13
N ASP A 56 4.07 -7.53 16.70
CA ASP A 56 4.20 -7.27 18.13
C ASP A 56 2.93 -7.69 18.92
N GLY A 57 1.91 -8.23 18.24
CA GLY A 57 0.67 -8.73 18.85
C GLY A 57 -0.31 -7.63 19.33
N LEU A 58 -0.03 -6.36 19.01
CA LEU A 58 -0.86 -5.22 19.40
C LEU A 58 -2.19 -5.18 18.64
N ILE A 59 -2.18 -5.59 17.36
CA ILE A 59 -3.41 -5.92 16.64
C ILE A 59 -3.79 -7.35 17.02
N SER A 60 -4.76 -7.49 17.93
CA SER A 60 -5.13 -8.82 18.46
C SER A 60 -6.16 -9.56 17.60
N ARG A 61 -6.87 -8.86 16.70
CA ARG A 61 -7.95 -9.43 15.90
C ARG A 61 -7.60 -9.43 14.40
N PRO A 62 -7.60 -10.60 13.73
CA PRO A 62 -7.36 -10.63 12.29
C PRO A 62 -8.55 -10.09 11.49
N PHE A 63 -9.78 -10.28 11.96
CA PHE A 63 -11.02 -9.85 11.31
C PHE A 63 -11.89 -9.05 12.30
N PRO A 64 -12.64 -8.02 11.86
CA PRO A 64 -13.55 -7.29 12.74
C PRO A 64 -14.79 -8.12 13.08
N SER A 65 -15.28 -7.98 14.31
CA SER A 65 -16.40 -8.81 14.82
C SER A 65 -17.77 -8.34 14.33
N ASP A 66 -17.94 -7.03 14.13
CA ASP A 66 -19.27 -6.41 13.90
C ASP A 66 -19.42 -5.80 12.51
N SER A 67 -18.41 -5.92 11.65
CA SER A 67 -18.41 -5.34 10.30
C SER A 67 -17.87 -6.33 9.28
N ASN A 68 -18.36 -6.22 8.04
CA ASN A 68 -17.78 -6.92 6.89
C ASN A 68 -17.12 -5.88 5.98
N PRO A 69 -15.92 -5.39 6.34
CA PRO A 69 -15.29 -4.31 5.62
C PRO A 69 -14.92 -4.78 4.22
N ARG A 70 -15.36 -4.03 3.20
CA ARG A 70 -15.08 -4.37 1.80
C ARG A 70 -13.76 -3.71 1.40
N PRO A 71 -12.74 -4.49 0.99
CA PRO A 71 -11.54 -3.90 0.43
C PRO A 71 -11.89 -3.11 -0.83
N PRO A 72 -11.14 -2.02 -1.13
CA PRO A 72 -11.36 -1.27 -2.36
C PRO A 72 -11.10 -2.18 -3.57
N SER A 73 -11.90 -2.03 -4.63
CA SER A 73 -11.77 -2.85 -5.85
C SER A 73 -10.39 -2.73 -6.50
N ARG A 74 -9.72 -1.59 -6.26
CA ARG A 74 -8.34 -1.34 -6.65
C ARG A 74 -7.65 -0.50 -5.57
N PRO A 75 -6.38 -0.77 -5.25
CA PRO A 75 -5.61 0.09 -4.37
C PRO A 75 -5.52 1.53 -4.91
N ALA A 76 -5.59 2.49 -4.01
CA ALA A 76 -5.45 3.91 -4.34
C ALA A 76 -4.03 4.22 -4.85
N ARG A 77 -3.96 5.19 -5.76
CA ARG A 77 -2.71 5.68 -6.36
C ARG A 77 -2.76 7.19 -6.41
N SER A 78 -1.60 7.83 -6.23
CA SER A 78 -1.46 9.28 -6.38
C SER A 78 -1.91 9.73 -7.78
N THR A 79 -2.63 10.84 -7.82
CA THR A 79 -3.11 11.48 -9.05
C THR A 79 -1.97 12.05 -9.90
N LEU A 80 -0.77 12.18 -9.33
CA LEU A 80 0.44 12.62 -10.03
C LEU A 80 1.01 11.54 -10.97
N ILE A 81 0.55 10.30 -10.86
CA ILE A 81 1.02 9.18 -11.68
C ILE A 81 0.06 8.99 -12.85
N GLN A 82 0.53 9.25 -14.06
CA GLN A 82 -0.19 8.89 -15.28
C GLN A 82 0.04 7.42 -15.61
N LEU A 83 -1.02 6.61 -15.57
CA LEU A 83 -0.96 5.24 -16.06
C LEU A 83 -0.99 5.24 -17.59
N VAL A 84 0.10 4.78 -18.18
CA VAL A 84 0.22 4.55 -19.63
C VAL A 84 0.06 3.08 -19.95
N THR A 85 -0.47 2.78 -21.13
CA THR A 85 -0.57 1.40 -21.61
C THR A 85 0.82 0.84 -21.95
N PRO A 86 1.02 -0.49 -21.94
CA PRO A 86 2.31 -1.10 -22.27
C PRO A 86 2.89 -0.67 -23.63
N GLN A 87 2.01 -0.41 -24.61
CA GLN A 87 2.38 0.02 -25.96
C GLN A 87 2.97 1.44 -26.00
N ASN A 88 2.58 2.27 -25.03
CA ASN A 88 3.03 3.65 -24.89
C ASN A 88 4.18 3.80 -23.88
N MET A 89 4.70 2.69 -23.33
CA MET A 89 5.81 2.75 -22.41
C MET A 89 7.11 3.17 -23.14
N PRO A 90 7.84 4.16 -22.62
CA PRO A 90 9.15 4.50 -23.14
C PRO A 90 10.11 3.32 -22.97
N LYS A 91 11.02 3.14 -23.94
CA LYS A 91 12.01 2.05 -23.89
C LYS A 91 12.93 2.24 -22.68
N LEU A 92 12.95 1.23 -21.81
CA LEU A 92 13.93 1.12 -20.75
C LEU A 92 15.32 0.91 -21.38
N GLY A 93 16.18 1.92 -21.29
CA GLY A 93 17.55 1.82 -21.78
C GLY A 93 18.40 0.83 -20.94
N LYS A 94 19.65 0.60 -21.36
CA LYS A 94 20.57 -0.36 -20.71
C LYS A 94 21.35 0.21 -19.51
N GLY A 95 20.94 1.35 -18.94
CA GLY A 95 21.62 1.97 -17.81
C GLY A 95 22.92 2.73 -18.13
N GLY A 96 23.29 2.85 -19.41
CA GLY A 96 24.52 3.54 -19.84
C GLY A 96 24.48 5.07 -19.71
N SER A 97 23.29 5.68 -19.77
CA SER A 97 23.09 7.12 -19.59
C SER A 97 22.40 7.44 -18.26
N LEU A 98 22.53 8.67 -17.76
CA LEU A 98 21.83 9.12 -16.55
C LEU A 98 20.30 8.95 -16.68
N GLN A 99 19.76 9.30 -17.85
CA GLN A 99 18.33 9.18 -18.15
C GLN A 99 17.87 7.73 -18.11
N SER A 100 18.66 6.80 -18.66
CA SER A 100 18.33 5.37 -18.61
C SER A 100 18.36 4.79 -17.20
N ARG A 101 19.29 5.27 -16.34
CA ARG A 101 19.33 4.87 -14.92
C ARG A 101 18.13 5.40 -14.14
N GLN A 102 17.74 6.65 -14.38
CA GLN A 102 16.54 7.24 -13.80
C GLN A 102 15.27 6.45 -14.20
N ALA A 103 15.14 6.09 -15.48
CA ALA A 103 14.02 5.27 -15.95
C ALA A 103 13.97 3.89 -15.29
N LEU A 104 15.13 3.23 -15.11
CA LEU A 104 15.21 1.94 -14.42
C LEU A 104 14.80 2.05 -12.95
N LEU A 105 15.31 3.05 -12.23
CA LEU A 105 14.94 3.30 -10.84
C LEU A 105 13.45 3.62 -10.70
N HIS A 106 12.91 4.43 -11.60
CA HIS A 106 11.49 4.75 -11.62
C HIS A 106 10.63 3.49 -11.80
N SER A 107 11.00 2.63 -12.75
CA SER A 107 10.31 1.34 -12.93
C SER A 107 10.40 0.44 -11.70
N LEU A 108 11.55 0.41 -11.03
CA LEU A 108 11.73 -0.39 -9.81
C LEU A 108 10.82 0.11 -8.68
N VAL A 109 10.74 1.43 -8.48
CA VAL A 109 9.84 2.04 -7.49
C VAL A 109 8.38 1.71 -7.80
N HIS A 110 7.97 1.71 -9.07
CA HIS A 110 6.62 1.26 -9.45
C HIS A 110 6.39 -0.20 -9.10
N ILE A 111 7.32 -1.09 -9.42
CA ILE A 111 7.21 -2.53 -9.07
C ILE A 111 7.06 -2.71 -7.56
N GLU A 112 7.89 -2.03 -6.77
CA GLU A 112 7.82 -2.06 -5.31
C GLU A 112 6.45 -1.58 -4.80
N SER A 113 5.97 -0.48 -5.36
CA SER A 113 4.65 0.05 -5.00
C SER A 113 3.50 -0.88 -5.38
N TRP A 114 3.65 -1.71 -6.42
CA TRP A 114 2.70 -2.80 -6.73
C TRP A 114 2.85 -4.00 -5.80
N ALA A 115 4.07 -4.34 -5.39
CA ALA A 115 4.31 -5.43 -4.45
C ALA A 115 3.66 -5.17 -3.08
N ILE A 116 3.72 -3.93 -2.58
CA ILE A 116 3.02 -3.52 -1.34
C ILE A 116 1.52 -3.78 -1.47
N ASP A 117 0.89 -3.28 -2.55
CA ASP A 117 -0.54 -3.46 -2.79
C ASP A 117 -0.93 -4.95 -2.85
N LEU A 118 -0.17 -5.76 -3.61
CA LEU A 118 -0.44 -7.18 -3.74
C LEU A 118 -0.33 -7.89 -2.38
N SER A 119 0.69 -7.56 -1.59
CA SER A 119 0.92 -8.15 -0.27
C SER A 119 -0.30 -7.95 0.62
N TRP A 120 -0.80 -6.72 0.74
CA TRP A 120 -1.98 -6.42 1.56
C TRP A 120 -3.27 -7.00 0.99
N PHE A 121 -3.44 -7.01 -0.34
CA PHE A 121 -4.61 -7.60 -0.98
C PHE A 121 -4.71 -9.11 -0.72
N TYR A 122 -3.63 -9.85 -0.98
CA TYR A 122 -3.59 -11.29 -0.73
C TYR A 122 -3.79 -11.62 0.74
N PHE A 123 -3.25 -10.79 1.62
CA PHE A 123 -3.39 -11.00 3.05
C PHE A 123 -4.86 -10.90 3.51
N ILE A 124 -5.63 -9.91 3.02
CA ILE A 124 -7.08 -9.83 3.24
C ILE A 124 -7.80 -11.07 2.70
N VAL A 125 -7.48 -11.49 1.47
CA VAL A 125 -8.11 -12.67 0.84
C VAL A 125 -7.87 -13.94 1.67
N ILE A 126 -6.64 -14.13 2.15
CA ILE A 126 -6.28 -15.27 3.00
C ILE A 126 -7.07 -15.24 4.31
N ILE A 127 -7.12 -14.10 5.00
CA ILE A 127 -7.91 -13.97 6.24
C ILE A 127 -9.38 -14.27 5.99
N LEU A 128 -9.97 -13.71 4.95
CA LEU A 128 -11.38 -13.96 4.60
C LEU A 128 -11.64 -15.44 4.31
N PHE A 129 -10.74 -16.10 3.57
CA PHE A 129 -10.84 -17.53 3.29
C PHE A 129 -10.82 -18.36 4.57
N PHE A 130 -9.89 -18.09 5.49
CA PHE A 130 -9.82 -18.81 6.76
C PHE A 130 -10.99 -18.46 7.70
N HIS A 131 -11.40 -17.20 7.76
CA HIS A 131 -12.54 -16.76 8.56
C HIS A 131 -13.82 -17.48 8.13
N THR A 132 -14.17 -17.44 6.84
CA THR A 132 -15.37 -18.12 6.31
C THR A 132 -15.36 -19.64 6.51
N ARG A 133 -14.19 -20.29 6.42
CA ARG A 133 -14.02 -21.72 6.72
C ARG A 133 -14.27 -22.05 8.19
N THR A 134 -13.85 -21.17 9.10
CA THR A 134 -13.98 -21.40 10.55
C THR A 134 -15.44 -21.35 11.00
N TYR A 135 -16.27 -20.47 10.42
CA TYR A 135 -17.70 -20.36 10.77
C TYR A 135 -18.53 -21.56 10.30
N GLN A 136 -18.17 -22.21 9.18
CA GLN A 136 -18.88 -23.39 8.69
C GLN A 136 -18.61 -24.63 9.56
N SER A 137 -17.46 -24.70 10.24
CA SER A 137 -17.08 -25.83 11.10
C SER A 137 -17.74 -25.81 12.48
N THR A 138 -18.33 -24.69 12.90
CA THR A 138 -19.02 -24.57 14.20
C THR A 138 -20.54 -24.80 14.11
N LEU A 139 -21.08 -24.96 12.89
CA LEU A 139 -22.50 -25.22 12.63
C LEU A 139 -22.79 -26.68 12.22
N VAL A 140 -21.94 -27.63 12.62
CA VAL A 140 -22.14 -29.08 12.42
C VAL A 140 -22.12 -29.81 13.75
#